data_AF-A0A5C6XAI1-F1
#
_entry.id   AF-A0A5C6XAI1-F1
#
_cell.length_a   1.000
_cell.length_b   1.000
_cell.length_c   1.000
_cell.angle_alpha   90.00
_cell.angle_beta   90.00
_cell.angle_gamma   90.00
#
_symmetry.space_group_name_H-M   'P 1'
#
loop_
_entity.id
_entity.type
_entity.pdbx_description
1 polymer ?
#
loop_
_entity_poly.entity_id
_entity_poly.type
_entity_poly.pdbx_seq_one_letter_code
_entity_poly.pdbx_strand_id
1 'polypeptide(L)'
;MSDAPAIKPPQAPDDRQPGSALVARAAGLLTTGVGHLVGTATVFALSWMLLTSPETRDLTVEALSHGLLSQIKVEIWLQAGLSACTWALGVMAFHAIRSARQRTPRLVKARGTVILETLIVFPLFLLVTMGLLQLTVNNTAGILTTLAAFNAGRTLAVWHPEAEVGRNGVSQALATDKARVAAAVAVTPVAPSDFVYTAGNCNNASQATLGPKIESMTMGGHITDMSMHVKAHGNREHLTVSGAFDQSSFLSRGQRKLNFAYCATTVSYTTSGSEVTARVEYKHQNAMPMVELIFGNFETVAGRAAFYSTIEREFTTTLQIPPLTNSPGW
;
A
#
# COMPACT_ATOMS: atom_id res chain seq x y z
N MET A 1 -10.84 12.54 94.54
CA MET A 1 -10.38 11.24 94.01
C MET A 1 -10.53 11.29 92.50
N SER A 2 -9.44 11.54 91.80
CA SER A 2 -9.38 11.69 90.34
C SER A 2 -8.06 11.06 89.90
N ASP A 3 -8.12 9.80 89.45
CA ASP A 3 -6.98 9.10 88.88
C ASP A 3 -6.99 9.32 87.36
N ALA A 4 -6.23 10.32 86.91
CA ALA A 4 -5.96 10.52 85.50
C ALA A 4 -4.91 9.48 85.04
N PRO A 5 -5.14 8.73 83.94
CA PRO A 5 -4.18 7.76 83.45
C PRO A 5 -2.93 8.47 82.90
N ALA A 6 -1.76 8.01 83.34
CA ALA A 6 -0.46 8.51 82.93
C ALA A 6 -0.26 8.39 81.41
N ILE A 7 0.00 9.51 80.76
CA ILE A 7 0.37 9.59 79.34
C ILE A 7 1.74 8.94 79.17
N LYS A 8 1.79 7.81 78.45
CA LYS A 8 3.06 7.16 78.07
C LYS A 8 3.87 8.12 77.19
N PRO A 9 5.17 8.33 77.48
CA PRO A 9 6.02 9.16 76.63
C PRO A 9 6.11 8.56 75.22
N PRO A 10 6.26 9.40 74.18
CA PRO A 10 6.39 8.95 72.80
C PRO A 10 7.61 8.03 72.69
N GLN A 11 7.40 6.81 72.20
CA GLN A 11 8.48 5.87 71.89
C GLN A 11 9.40 6.54 70.87
N ALA A 12 10.69 6.63 71.19
CA ALA A 12 11.70 7.11 70.27
C ALA A 12 11.67 6.26 68.99
N PRO A 13 11.77 6.86 67.80
CA PRO A 13 11.79 6.14 66.55
C PRO A 13 12.97 5.16 66.57
N ASP A 14 12.64 3.89 66.44
CA ASP A 14 13.56 2.77 66.31
C ASP A 14 14.56 3.07 65.17
N ASP A 15 15.84 3.20 65.51
CA ASP A 15 16.97 3.44 64.59
C ASP A 15 17.15 2.21 63.67
N ARG A 16 16.21 2.05 62.73
CA ARG A 16 16.28 1.02 61.70
C ARG A 16 17.50 1.32 60.83
N GLN A 17 18.44 0.37 60.88
CA GLN A 17 19.71 0.37 60.16
C GLN A 17 19.60 0.99 58.75
N PRO A 18 20.39 2.04 58.43
CA PRO A 18 20.28 2.79 57.17
C PRO A 18 20.48 1.94 55.90
N GLY A 19 21.10 0.76 56.02
CA GLY A 19 21.26 -0.18 54.92
C GLY A 19 19.95 -0.82 54.43
N SER A 20 18.99 -1.08 55.33
CA SER A 20 17.72 -1.74 54.98
C SER A 20 16.80 -0.86 54.11
N ALA A 21 16.81 0.46 54.36
CA ALA A 21 16.02 1.43 53.61
C ALA A 21 16.56 1.67 52.19
N LEU A 22 17.89 1.64 52.01
CA LEU A 22 18.53 1.76 50.70
C LEU A 22 18.24 0.54 49.82
N VAL A 23 18.35 -0.67 50.39
CA VAL A 23 18.04 -1.93 49.68
C VAL A 23 16.56 -1.99 49.29
N ALA A 24 15.64 -1.59 50.18
CA ALA A 24 14.21 -1.55 49.87
C ALA A 24 13.86 -0.53 48.76
N ARG A 25 14.50 0.64 48.75
CA ARG A 25 14.31 1.65 47.68
C ARG A 25 14.88 1.17 46.34
N ALA A 26 16.06 0.55 46.34
CA ALA A 26 16.66 -0.02 45.14
C ALA A 26 15.80 -1.15 44.56
N ALA A 27 15.27 -2.04 45.41
CA ALA A 27 14.34 -3.09 44.99
C ALA A 27 13.03 -2.52 44.41
N GLY A 28 12.49 -1.45 44.99
CA GLY A 28 11.33 -0.74 44.46
C GLY A 28 11.56 -0.11 43.08
N LEU A 29 12.74 0.50 42.86
CA LEU A 29 13.10 1.06 41.56
C LEU A 29 13.34 -0.01 40.50
N LEU A 30 13.92 -1.15 40.88
CA LEU A 30 14.14 -2.27 39.96
C LEU A 30 12.81 -2.92 39.55
N THR A 31 11.92 -3.19 40.50
CA THR A 31 10.61 -3.80 40.21
C THR A 31 9.73 -2.90 39.34
N THR A 32 9.73 -1.58 39.60
CA THR A 32 9.04 -0.61 38.74
C THR A 32 9.67 -0.52 37.35
N GLY A 33 11.00 -0.45 37.25
CA GLY A 33 11.71 -0.46 35.97
C GLY A 33 11.41 -1.69 35.12
N VAL A 34 11.44 -2.89 35.73
CA VAL A 34 11.08 -4.15 35.07
C VAL A 34 9.62 -4.12 34.60
N GLY A 35 8.71 -3.59 35.42
CA GLY A 35 7.31 -3.43 35.04
C GLY A 35 7.11 -2.55 33.79
N HIS A 36 7.83 -1.44 33.68
CA HIS A 36 7.78 -0.58 32.49
C HIS A 36 8.39 -1.23 31.26
N LEU A 37 9.46 -2.00 31.42
CA LEU A 37 10.10 -2.74 30.32
C LEU A 37 9.16 -3.81 29.78
N VAL A 38 8.53 -4.60 30.66
CA VAL A 38 7.53 -5.62 30.27
C VAL A 38 6.32 -4.98 29.60
N GLY A 39 5.81 -3.87 30.13
CA GLY A 39 4.70 -3.13 29.51
C GLY A 39 5.06 -2.62 28.11
N THR A 40 6.25 -2.05 27.95
CA THR A 40 6.76 -1.57 26.65
C THR A 40 6.90 -2.72 25.65
N ALA A 41 7.49 -3.85 26.05
CA ALA A 41 7.64 -5.04 25.22
C ALA A 41 6.28 -5.62 24.82
N THR A 42 5.29 -5.59 25.72
CA THR A 42 3.94 -6.05 25.45
C THR A 42 3.24 -5.17 24.42
N VAL A 43 3.33 -3.83 24.56
CA VAL A 43 2.78 -2.89 23.57
C VAL A 43 3.47 -3.06 22.22
N PHE A 44 4.79 -3.24 22.21
CA PHE A 44 5.54 -3.52 20.99
C PHE A 44 5.02 -4.79 20.30
N ALA A 45 4.94 -5.91 21.02
CA ALA A 45 4.47 -7.18 20.49
C ALA A 45 3.02 -7.13 20.02
N LEU A 46 2.13 -6.48 20.77
CA LEU A 46 0.72 -6.32 20.39
C LEU A 46 0.56 -5.39 19.19
N SER A 47 1.29 -4.27 19.14
CA SER A 47 1.26 -3.37 17.99
C SER A 47 1.75 -4.09 16.73
N TRP A 48 2.80 -4.90 16.84
CA TRP A 48 3.27 -5.75 15.77
C TRP A 48 2.18 -6.75 15.36
N MET A 49 1.60 -7.50 16.31
CA MET A 49 0.57 -8.51 16.03
C MET A 49 -0.80 -7.95 15.60
N LEU A 50 -1.12 -6.69 15.85
CA LEU A 50 -2.42 -6.13 15.47
C LEU A 50 -2.34 -5.26 14.22
N LEU A 51 -1.20 -4.62 13.99
CA LEU A 51 -1.03 -3.65 12.89
C LEU A 51 -0.32 -4.25 11.67
N THR A 52 0.32 -5.42 11.81
CA THR A 52 0.95 -6.10 10.66
C THR A 52 0.10 -7.27 10.18
N SER A 53 0.05 -7.50 8.87
CA SER A 53 -0.62 -8.68 8.30
C SER A 53 0.18 -9.96 8.59
N PRO A 54 -0.45 -11.15 8.59
CA PRO A 54 0.25 -12.43 8.73
C PRO A 54 1.44 -12.57 7.78
N GLU A 55 1.28 -12.15 6.52
CA GLU A 55 2.31 -12.23 5.48
C GLU A 55 3.49 -11.29 5.78
N THR A 56 3.21 -10.10 6.32
CA THR A 56 4.26 -9.16 6.74
C THR A 56 5.10 -9.75 7.87
N ARG A 57 4.47 -10.53 8.78
CA ARG A 57 5.17 -11.21 9.87
C ARG A 57 6.05 -12.32 9.34
N ASP A 58 5.53 -13.15 8.43
CA ASP A 58 6.28 -14.24 7.81
C ASP A 58 7.50 -13.70 7.05
N LEU A 59 7.31 -12.65 6.24
CA LEU A 59 8.39 -11.96 5.54
C LEU A 59 9.42 -11.34 6.49
N THR A 60 8.99 -10.84 7.65
CA THR A 60 9.90 -10.30 8.65
C THR A 60 10.71 -11.42 9.30
N VAL A 61 10.08 -12.55 9.63
CA VAL A 61 10.78 -13.72 10.18
C VAL A 61 11.80 -14.29 9.18
N GLU A 62 11.44 -14.34 7.91
CA GLU A 62 12.34 -14.77 6.83
C GLU A 62 13.46 -13.74 6.58
N ALA A 63 13.16 -12.44 6.60
CA ALA A 63 14.20 -11.41 6.53
C ALA A 63 15.18 -11.47 7.72
N LEU A 64 14.68 -11.78 8.92
CA LEU A 64 15.51 -11.98 10.12
C LEU A 64 16.45 -13.18 9.96
N SER A 65 15.99 -14.28 9.34
CA SER A 65 16.82 -15.48 9.12
C SER A 65 17.92 -15.24 8.07
N HIS A 66 17.69 -14.32 7.12
CA HIS A 66 18.65 -13.93 6.08
C HIS A 66 19.59 -12.77 6.47
N GLY A 67 19.59 -12.34 7.74
CA GLY A 67 20.56 -11.36 8.24
C GLY A 67 20.25 -9.90 7.88
N LEU A 68 19.03 -9.59 7.43
CA LEU A 68 18.59 -8.21 7.14
C LEU A 68 18.44 -7.34 8.39
N LEU A 69 18.66 -7.89 9.60
CA LEU A 69 18.65 -7.15 10.86
C LEU A 69 19.53 -5.89 10.84
N SER A 70 20.61 -5.86 10.07
CA SER A 70 21.47 -4.67 9.97
C SER A 70 20.83 -3.51 9.22
N GLN A 71 19.91 -3.78 8.29
CA GLN A 71 19.27 -2.75 7.48
C GLN A 71 18.05 -2.12 8.17
N ILE A 72 17.35 -2.88 9.03
CA ILE A 72 16.10 -2.45 9.68
C ILE A 72 16.28 -1.97 11.14
N LYS A 73 17.52 -1.73 11.59
CA LYS A 73 17.79 -1.40 13.00
C LYS A 73 17.08 -0.13 13.44
N VAL A 74 17.07 0.90 12.59
CA VAL A 74 16.54 2.23 12.92
C VAL A 74 15.03 2.14 13.14
N GLU A 75 14.34 1.40 12.27
CA GLU A 75 12.91 1.17 12.31
C GLU A 75 12.50 0.40 13.56
N ILE A 76 13.25 -0.63 13.94
CA ILE A 76 13.02 -1.39 15.18
C ILE A 76 13.17 -0.48 16.41
N TRP A 77 14.23 0.32 16.46
CA TRP A 77 14.45 1.27 17.56
C TRP A 77 13.36 2.34 17.63
N LEU A 78 12.89 2.83 16.47
CA LEU A 78 11.81 3.80 16.39
C LEU A 78 10.49 3.21 16.87
N GLN A 79 10.17 1.98 16.47
CA GLN A 79 8.98 1.26 16.94
C GLN A 79 9.04 0.96 18.44
N ALA A 80 10.22 0.58 18.95
CA ALA A 80 10.45 0.41 20.39
C ALA A 80 10.24 1.73 21.16
N GLY A 81 10.75 2.85 20.63
CA GLY A 81 10.54 4.18 21.19
C GLY A 81 9.07 4.59 21.20
N LEU A 82 8.34 4.41 20.09
CA LEU A 82 6.90 4.68 20.00
C LEU A 82 6.09 3.80 20.96
N SER A 83 6.48 2.53 21.12
CA SER A 83 5.84 1.61 22.08
C SER A 83 6.05 2.07 23.52
N ALA A 84 7.25 2.56 23.85
CA ALA A 84 7.55 3.11 25.17
C ALA A 84 6.71 4.37 25.46
N CYS A 85 6.59 5.28 24.49
CA CYS A 85 5.74 6.47 24.59
C CYS A 85 4.26 6.11 24.77
N THR A 86 3.77 5.12 24.02
CA THR A 86 2.38 4.65 24.10
C THR A 86 2.09 4.03 25.46
N TRP A 87 3.00 3.20 25.98
CA TRP A 87 2.91 2.65 27.32
C TRP A 87 2.92 3.75 28.39
N ALA A 88 3.84 4.73 28.28
CA ALA A 88 3.92 5.85 29.21
C ALA A 88 2.62 6.68 29.23
N LEU A 89 2.02 6.93 28.07
CA LEU A 89 0.71 7.57 27.95
C LEU A 89 -0.39 6.76 28.65
N GLY A 90 -0.39 5.43 28.47
CA GLY A 90 -1.31 4.53 29.17
C GLY A 90 -1.18 4.59 30.69
N VAL A 91 0.06 4.59 31.21
CA VAL A 91 0.33 4.73 32.65
C VAL A 91 -0.13 6.11 33.17
N MET A 92 0.18 7.19 32.45
CA MET A 92 -0.28 8.54 32.81
C MET A 92 -1.80 8.63 32.82
N ALA A 93 -2.48 8.07 31.82
CA ALA A 93 -3.93 8.01 31.75
C ALA A 93 -4.54 7.21 32.91
N PHE A 94 -3.95 6.06 33.24
CA PHE A 94 -4.36 5.24 34.39
C PHE A 94 -4.26 6.03 35.71
N HIS A 95 -3.15 6.72 35.94
CA HIS A 95 -2.98 7.57 37.12
C HIS A 95 -3.92 8.78 37.11
N ALA A 96 -4.14 9.40 35.96
CA ALA A 96 -5.11 10.49 35.82
C ALA A 96 -6.52 10.03 36.17
N ILE A 97 -6.98 8.87 35.67
CA ILE A 97 -8.29 8.30 35.99
C ILE A 97 -8.38 7.94 37.48
N ARG A 98 -7.34 7.29 38.04
CA ARG A 98 -7.32 6.90 39.45
C ARG A 98 -7.36 8.11 40.38
N SER A 99 -6.63 9.18 40.05
CA SER A 99 -6.65 10.43 40.80
C SER A 99 -7.96 11.21 40.61
N ALA A 100 -8.59 11.14 39.43
CA ALA A 100 -9.89 11.75 39.17
C ALA A 100 -11.01 11.06 39.97
N ARG A 101 -10.96 9.74 40.16
CA ARG A 101 -11.91 9.01 41.02
C ARG A 101 -11.83 9.40 42.49
N GLN A 102 -10.70 9.94 42.94
CA GLN A 102 -10.52 10.45 44.31
C GLN A 102 -10.94 11.92 44.46
N ARG A 103 -11.18 12.63 43.35
CA ARG A 103 -11.65 14.02 43.35
C ARG A 103 -13.17 14.03 43.24
N THR A 104 -13.84 14.82 44.09
CA THR A 104 -15.28 15.09 43.94
C THR A 104 -15.52 15.78 42.59
N PRO A 105 -16.49 15.30 41.77
CA PRO A 105 -16.68 15.81 40.43
C PRO A 105 -17.18 17.25 40.50
N ARG A 106 -16.31 18.20 40.12
CA ARG A 106 -16.71 19.58 39.86
C ARG A 106 -17.29 19.59 38.45
N LEU A 107 -18.60 19.82 38.30
CA LEU A 107 -19.23 19.99 36.98
C LEU A 107 -18.56 21.17 36.26
N VAL A 108 -17.70 20.86 35.29
CA VAL A 108 -17.20 21.85 34.34
C VAL A 108 -18.18 21.89 33.18
N LYS A 109 -18.78 23.07 32.94
CA LYS A 109 -19.71 23.32 31.85
C LYS A 109 -19.04 22.96 30.52
N ALA A 110 -19.58 21.96 29.84
CA ALA A 110 -18.93 21.24 28.75
C ALA A 110 -18.64 22.12 27.53
N ARG A 111 -17.37 22.22 27.13
CA ARG A 111 -16.91 22.60 25.78
C ARG A 111 -16.97 21.39 24.80
N GLY A 112 -17.88 20.44 25.04
CA GLY A 112 -17.96 19.16 24.32
C GLY A 112 -18.74 19.20 23.00
N THR A 113 -19.54 20.24 22.78
CA THR A 113 -20.43 20.33 21.60
C THR A 113 -19.64 20.40 20.29
N VAL A 114 -18.51 21.12 20.27
CA VAL A 114 -17.68 21.28 19.05
C VAL A 114 -17.02 19.96 18.63
N ILE A 115 -16.62 19.12 19.59
CA ILE A 115 -16.01 17.81 19.30
C ILE A 115 -17.08 16.86 18.73
N LEU A 116 -18.29 16.87 19.29
CA LEU A 116 -19.40 16.05 18.81
C LEU A 116 -19.83 16.46 17.39
N GLU A 117 -19.97 17.76 17.14
CA GLU A 117 -20.32 18.29 15.82
C GLU A 117 -19.25 17.93 14.78
N THR A 118 -17.97 18.08 15.13
CA THR A 118 -16.87 17.66 14.26
C THR A 118 -16.92 16.16 13.98
N LEU A 119 -17.22 15.33 14.98
CA LEU A 119 -17.27 13.87 14.84
C LEU A 119 -18.43 13.40 13.94
N ILE A 120 -19.53 14.15 13.89
CA ILE A 120 -20.66 13.88 12.98
C ILE A 120 -20.35 14.36 11.56
N VAL A 121 -19.73 15.54 11.41
CA VAL A 121 -19.44 16.13 10.09
C VAL A 121 -18.25 15.44 9.41
N PHE A 122 -17.28 14.96 10.18
CA PHE A 122 -16.02 14.44 9.64
C PHE A 122 -16.19 13.21 8.71
N PRO A 123 -17.01 12.19 9.02
CA PRO A 123 -17.25 11.07 8.09
C PRO A 123 -17.89 11.52 6.78
N LEU A 124 -18.85 12.45 6.83
CA LEU A 124 -19.49 13.01 5.63
C LEU A 124 -18.48 13.78 4.78
N PHE A 125 -17.66 14.61 5.43
CA PHE A 125 -16.58 15.34 4.77
C PHE A 125 -15.60 14.38 4.10
N LEU A 126 -15.10 13.36 4.82
CA LEU A 126 -14.19 12.37 4.26
C LEU A 126 -14.81 11.62 3.08
N LEU A 127 -16.10 11.26 3.16
CA LEU A 127 -16.79 10.54 2.09
C LEU A 127 -16.87 11.38 0.82
N VAL A 128 -17.24 12.66 0.96
CA VAL A 128 -17.31 13.60 -0.17
C VAL A 128 -15.92 13.87 -0.75
N THR A 129 -14.91 14.14 0.09
CA THR A 129 -13.54 14.40 -0.38
C THR A 129 -12.95 13.18 -1.08
N MET A 130 -13.05 11.99 -0.50
CA MET A 130 -12.58 10.75 -1.14
C MET A 130 -13.36 10.43 -2.41
N GLY A 131 -14.67 10.69 -2.43
CA GLY A 131 -15.51 10.52 -3.62
C GLY A 131 -15.08 11.42 -4.77
N LEU A 132 -14.82 12.71 -4.49
CA LEU A 132 -14.31 13.66 -5.48
C LEU A 132 -12.93 13.26 -5.99
N LEU A 133 -12.02 12.87 -5.09
CA LEU A 133 -10.69 12.39 -5.47
C LEU A 133 -10.76 11.15 -6.36
N GLN A 134 -11.57 10.15 -6.00
CA GLN A 134 -11.74 8.94 -6.83
C GLN A 134 -12.34 9.27 -8.18
N LEU A 135 -13.31 10.18 -8.24
CA LEU A 135 -13.90 10.64 -9.51
C LEU A 135 -12.85 11.31 -10.41
N THR A 136 -11.97 12.15 -9.85
CA THR A 136 -10.85 12.76 -10.59
C THR A 136 -9.88 11.71 -11.13
N VAL A 137 -9.53 10.71 -10.33
CA VAL A 137 -8.65 9.61 -10.75
C VAL A 137 -9.31 8.78 -11.86
N ASN A 138 -10.60 8.46 -11.73
CA ASN A 138 -11.37 7.74 -12.75
C ASN A 138 -11.45 8.52 -14.07
N ASN A 139 -11.65 9.84 -14.02
CA ASN A 139 -11.64 10.68 -15.21
C ASN A 139 -10.27 10.71 -15.89
N THR A 140 -9.20 10.77 -15.10
CA THR A 140 -7.82 10.70 -15.62
C THR A 140 -7.55 9.36 -16.29
N ALA A 141 -7.97 8.26 -15.66
CA ALA A 141 -7.89 6.93 -16.24
C ALA A 141 -8.72 6.81 -17.52
N GLY A 142 -9.90 7.44 -17.57
CA GLY A 142 -10.75 7.52 -18.76
C GLY A 142 -10.06 8.19 -19.94
N ILE A 143 -9.39 9.33 -19.72
CA ILE A 143 -8.63 10.05 -20.75
C ILE A 143 -7.44 9.21 -21.23
N LEU A 144 -6.67 8.62 -20.31
CA LEU A 144 -5.52 7.78 -20.67
C LEU A 144 -5.94 6.50 -21.40
N THR A 145 -7.12 5.96 -21.12
CA THR A 145 -7.65 4.80 -21.85
C THR A 145 -8.04 5.18 -23.29
N THR A 146 -8.50 6.42 -23.53
CA THR A 146 -8.70 6.93 -24.89
C THR A 146 -7.36 7.02 -25.64
N LEU A 147 -6.31 7.54 -25.00
CA LEU A 147 -4.96 7.53 -25.56
C LEU A 147 -4.44 6.11 -25.79
N ALA A 148 -4.78 5.17 -24.91
CA ALA A 148 -4.43 3.77 -25.04
C ALA A 148 -5.08 3.12 -26.27
N ALA A 149 -6.36 3.41 -26.53
CA ALA A 149 -7.07 2.96 -27.73
C ALA A 149 -6.42 3.53 -29.00
N PHE A 150 -6.06 4.81 -29.00
CA PHE A 150 -5.33 5.43 -30.11
C PHE A 150 -3.97 4.76 -30.37
N ASN A 151 -3.17 4.54 -29.32
CA ASN A 151 -1.87 3.89 -29.42
C ASN A 151 -1.97 2.42 -29.88
N ALA A 152 -2.97 1.69 -29.38
CA ALA A 152 -3.26 0.33 -29.83
C ALA A 152 -3.65 0.30 -31.30
N GLY A 153 -4.58 1.16 -31.73
CA GLY A 153 -5.03 1.21 -33.13
C GLY A 153 -3.91 1.59 -34.09
N ARG A 154 -3.06 2.57 -33.74
CA ARG A 154 -1.87 2.88 -34.55
C ARG A 154 -0.87 1.73 -34.62
N THR A 155 -0.73 0.98 -33.53
CA THR A 155 0.14 -0.20 -33.52
C THR A 155 -0.44 -1.28 -34.41
N LEU A 156 -1.75 -1.55 -34.34
CA LEU A 156 -2.42 -2.52 -35.20
C LEU A 156 -2.41 -2.10 -36.67
N ALA A 157 -2.55 -0.81 -36.99
CA ALA A 157 -2.48 -0.30 -38.35
C ALA A 157 -1.18 -0.69 -39.06
N VAL A 158 -0.08 -0.75 -38.31
CA VAL A 158 1.25 -1.12 -38.82
C VAL A 158 1.47 -2.63 -38.77
N TRP A 159 1.18 -3.27 -37.64
CA TRP A 159 1.56 -4.67 -37.39
C TRP A 159 0.55 -5.70 -37.90
N HIS A 160 -0.71 -5.32 -38.11
CA HIS A 160 -1.72 -6.24 -38.61
C HIS A 160 -1.43 -6.70 -40.06
N PRO A 161 -1.12 -5.80 -41.02
CA PRO A 161 -0.74 -6.23 -42.38
C PRO A 161 0.55 -7.05 -42.40
N GLU A 162 1.51 -6.72 -41.52
CA GLU A 162 2.76 -7.48 -41.35
C GLU A 162 2.51 -8.92 -40.87
N ALA A 163 1.53 -9.09 -39.99
CA ALA A 163 1.09 -10.38 -39.48
C ALA A 163 0.30 -11.20 -40.52
N GLU A 164 -0.41 -10.56 -41.45
CA GLU A 164 -1.09 -11.25 -42.55
C GLU A 164 -0.10 -11.86 -43.54
N VAL A 165 0.98 -11.12 -43.84
CA VAL A 165 2.05 -11.58 -44.75
C VAL A 165 3.05 -12.50 -44.03
N GLY A 166 3.09 -12.49 -42.69
CA GLY A 166 4.01 -13.28 -41.89
C GLY A 166 5.46 -12.80 -41.97
N ARG A 167 5.69 -11.52 -42.29
CA ARG A 167 7.04 -10.96 -42.46
C ARG A 167 7.80 -11.04 -41.13
N ASN A 168 9.07 -11.46 -41.17
CA ASN A 168 9.94 -11.59 -40.00
C ASN A 168 9.35 -12.44 -38.85
N GLY A 169 8.47 -13.39 -39.16
CA GLY A 169 7.82 -14.26 -38.16
C GLY A 169 6.77 -13.54 -37.30
N VAL A 170 6.27 -12.38 -37.73
CA VAL A 170 5.19 -11.67 -37.03
C VAL A 170 3.89 -12.45 -37.17
N SER A 171 3.30 -12.83 -36.04
CA SER A 171 1.98 -13.44 -35.97
C SER A 171 0.91 -12.44 -35.52
N GLN A 172 -0.37 -12.74 -35.76
CA GLN A 172 -1.48 -11.92 -35.26
C GLN A 172 -1.48 -11.80 -33.72
N ALA A 173 -1.04 -12.85 -33.03
CA ALA A 173 -0.84 -12.83 -31.59
C ALA A 173 0.23 -11.80 -31.19
N LEU A 174 1.35 -11.74 -31.92
CA LEU A 174 2.41 -10.77 -31.68
C LEU A 174 1.96 -9.33 -31.98
N ALA A 175 1.18 -9.12 -33.05
CA ALA A 175 0.62 -7.81 -33.37
C ALA A 175 -0.33 -7.30 -32.27
N THR A 176 -1.21 -8.19 -31.78
CA THR A 176 -2.12 -7.90 -30.66
C THR A 176 -1.35 -7.59 -29.38
N ASP A 177 -0.30 -8.36 -29.10
CA ASP A 177 0.53 -8.18 -27.92
C ASP A 177 1.31 -6.85 -27.96
N LYS A 178 1.88 -6.48 -29.12
CA LYS A 178 2.49 -5.16 -29.33
C LYS A 178 1.48 -4.03 -29.10
N ALA A 179 0.24 -4.19 -29.58
CA ALA A 179 -0.83 -3.21 -29.39
C ALA A 179 -1.23 -3.10 -27.90
N ARG A 180 -1.30 -4.22 -27.19
CA ARG A 180 -1.52 -4.28 -25.74
C ARG A 180 -0.41 -3.57 -24.97
N VAL A 181 0.85 -3.79 -25.32
CA VAL A 181 1.98 -3.08 -24.69
C VAL A 181 1.89 -1.57 -24.96
N ALA A 182 1.55 -1.14 -26.18
CA ALA A 182 1.37 0.28 -26.50
C ALA A 182 0.23 0.94 -25.69
N ALA A 183 -0.89 0.21 -25.52
CA ALA A 183 -1.98 0.63 -24.65
C ALA A 183 -1.56 0.69 -23.17
N ALA A 184 -0.86 -0.33 -22.68
CA ALA A 184 -0.39 -0.42 -21.30
C ALA A 184 0.54 0.74 -20.92
N VAL A 185 1.45 1.14 -21.81
CA VAL A 185 2.33 2.30 -21.60
C VAL A 185 1.52 3.59 -21.41
N ALA A 186 0.42 3.77 -22.14
CA ALA A 186 -0.42 4.95 -22.01
C ALA A 186 -1.16 5.03 -20.66
N VAL A 187 -1.63 3.89 -20.12
CA VAL A 187 -2.33 3.83 -18.82
C VAL A 187 -1.41 3.62 -17.63
N THR A 188 -0.11 3.43 -17.86
CA THR A 188 0.90 3.25 -16.79
C THR A 188 0.84 4.33 -15.70
N PRO A 189 0.65 5.63 -15.98
CA PRO A 189 0.60 6.65 -14.93
C PRO A 189 -0.50 6.44 -13.88
N VAL A 190 -1.65 5.91 -14.29
CA VAL A 190 -2.81 5.63 -13.42
C VAL A 190 -2.85 4.19 -12.89
N ALA A 191 -1.89 3.37 -13.29
CA ALA A 191 -1.73 2.04 -12.71
C ALA A 191 -1.20 2.16 -11.27
N PRO A 192 -1.64 1.30 -10.35
CA PRO A 192 -1.11 1.26 -8.99
C PRO A 192 0.31 0.67 -8.96
N SER A 193 1.17 1.09 -8.02
CA SER A 193 2.58 0.65 -8.02
C SER A 193 3.09 -0.21 -6.88
N ASP A 194 2.38 -0.24 -5.75
CA ASP A 194 3.00 -0.67 -4.49
C ASP A 194 2.89 -2.17 -4.19
N PHE A 195 2.30 -2.96 -5.10
CA PHE A 195 2.16 -4.42 -4.91
C PHE A 195 2.91 -5.16 -6.01
N VAL A 196 3.77 -6.07 -5.58
CA VAL A 196 4.59 -6.87 -6.48
C VAL A 196 3.86 -8.15 -6.83
N TYR A 197 4.17 -8.60 -8.03
CA TYR A 197 3.55 -9.71 -8.70
C TYR A 197 4.55 -10.86 -8.85
N THR A 198 4.09 -12.09 -8.67
CA THR A 198 4.79 -13.27 -9.17
C THR A 198 4.56 -13.36 -10.68
N ALA A 199 5.61 -13.12 -11.46
CA ALA A 199 5.66 -12.99 -12.93
C ALA A 199 4.87 -14.03 -13.79
N GLY A 200 4.30 -15.09 -13.22
CA GLY A 200 3.83 -16.29 -13.93
C GLY A 200 2.38 -16.31 -14.46
N ASN A 201 1.49 -15.40 -14.04
CA ASN A 201 0.04 -15.46 -14.34
C ASN A 201 -0.50 -14.47 -15.43
N CYS A 202 0.33 -13.62 -16.05
CA CYS A 202 -0.05 -12.62 -17.05
C CYS A 202 0.54 -13.02 -18.40
N ASN A 203 0.31 -14.28 -18.76
CA ASN A 203 0.70 -14.95 -20.00
C ASN A 203 2.20 -14.87 -20.37
N ASN A 204 2.79 -16.05 -20.62
CA ASN A 204 4.14 -16.23 -21.15
C ASN A 204 4.40 -15.51 -22.49
N ALA A 205 3.37 -14.98 -23.16
CA ALA A 205 3.46 -14.20 -24.39
C ALA A 205 4.19 -12.84 -24.22
N SER A 206 4.20 -12.27 -23.02
CA SER A 206 4.78 -10.95 -22.75
C SER A 206 6.31 -10.89 -22.85
N GLN A 207 7.00 -12.04 -22.88
CA GLN A 207 8.46 -12.09 -22.94
C GLN A 207 9.04 -11.50 -24.23
N ALA A 208 8.31 -11.58 -25.36
CA ALA A 208 8.80 -11.08 -26.63
C ALA A 208 8.64 -9.56 -26.84
N THR A 209 7.78 -8.90 -26.05
CA THR A 209 7.42 -7.48 -26.28
C THR A 209 7.61 -6.62 -25.04
N LEU A 210 7.06 -7.03 -23.89
CA LEU A 210 7.14 -6.31 -22.62
C LEU A 210 8.49 -6.55 -21.95
N GLY A 211 8.99 -7.79 -21.99
CA GLY A 211 10.28 -8.18 -21.39
C GLY A 211 11.43 -7.24 -21.76
N PRO A 212 11.72 -7.01 -23.05
CA PRO A 212 12.79 -6.11 -23.47
C PRO A 212 12.60 -4.65 -23.02
N LYS A 213 11.35 -4.19 -22.85
CA LYS A 213 11.05 -2.85 -22.34
C LYS A 213 11.31 -2.75 -20.83
N ILE A 214 10.95 -3.79 -20.08
CA ILE A 214 11.26 -3.85 -18.64
C ILE A 214 12.77 -3.93 -18.45
N GLU A 215 13.46 -4.78 -19.21
CA GLU A 215 14.92 -4.92 -19.17
C GLU A 215 15.62 -3.61 -19.52
N SER A 216 15.19 -2.90 -20.55
CA SER A 216 15.79 -1.60 -20.91
C SER A 216 15.58 -0.54 -19.83
N MET A 217 14.42 -0.52 -19.17
CA MET A 217 14.19 0.35 -18.01
C MET A 217 15.08 -0.04 -16.82
N THR A 218 15.38 -1.32 -16.63
CA THR A 218 16.30 -1.80 -15.57
C THR A 218 17.74 -1.40 -15.87
N MET A 219 18.19 -1.62 -17.10
CA MET A 219 19.53 -1.25 -17.54
C MET A 219 19.75 0.27 -17.50
N GLY A 220 18.75 1.06 -17.88
CA GLY A 220 18.80 2.52 -17.83
C GLY A 220 18.75 3.13 -16.43
N GLY A 221 18.47 2.33 -15.40
CA GLY A 221 18.25 2.80 -14.02
C GLY A 221 19.19 2.24 -12.95
N HIS A 222 20.19 1.42 -13.30
CA HIS A 222 21.09 0.73 -12.35
C HIS A 222 20.36 0.14 -11.13
N ILE A 223 19.27 -0.57 -11.36
CA ILE A 223 18.57 -1.28 -10.29
C ILE A 223 19.21 -2.67 -10.15
N THR A 224 20.36 -2.74 -9.47
CA THR A 224 21.06 -4.02 -9.21
C THR A 224 20.41 -4.85 -8.11
N ASP A 225 19.45 -4.29 -7.40
CA ASP A 225 18.80 -4.95 -6.27
C ASP A 225 17.32 -4.60 -6.26
N MET A 226 16.53 -5.40 -6.94
CA MET A 226 15.12 -5.51 -6.65
C MET A 226 14.83 -6.97 -6.38
N SER A 227 14.72 -7.31 -5.10
CA SER A 227 13.79 -8.35 -4.70
C SER A 227 12.38 -7.94 -5.17
N MET A 228 12.12 -8.13 -6.47
CA MET A 228 10.79 -8.14 -7.08
C MET A 228 9.96 -9.33 -6.57
N HIS A 229 10.23 -9.81 -5.35
CA HIS A 229 9.62 -10.96 -4.72
C HIS A 229 9.07 -10.67 -3.31
N VAL A 230 9.28 -9.46 -2.75
CA VAL A 230 9.02 -9.23 -1.30
C VAL A 230 7.92 -8.21 -1.00
N LYS A 231 7.17 -7.71 -1.99
CA LYS A 231 5.94 -6.95 -1.68
C LYS A 231 4.71 -7.82 -1.88
N ALA A 232 4.25 -8.32 -0.75
CA ALA A 232 3.06 -9.11 -0.48
C ALA A 232 1.90 -8.86 -1.46
N HIS A 233 1.18 -9.94 -1.76
CA HIS A 233 -0.09 -9.95 -2.47
C HIS A 233 -0.98 -8.80 -1.99
N GLY A 234 -1.45 -7.97 -2.91
CA GLY A 234 -2.36 -6.87 -2.57
C GLY A 234 -3.72 -7.42 -2.13
N ASN A 235 -3.88 -7.61 -0.82
CA ASN A 235 -5.17 -7.84 -0.18
C ASN A 235 -5.83 -6.48 0.16
N ARG A 236 -7.16 -6.46 0.32
CA ARG A 236 -7.95 -5.27 0.70
C ARG A 236 -7.39 -4.56 1.94
N GLU A 237 -6.84 -5.33 2.87
CA GLU A 237 -6.24 -4.85 4.12
C GLU A 237 -5.00 -3.95 3.92
N HIS A 238 -4.40 -3.96 2.72
CA HIS A 238 -3.26 -3.13 2.38
C HIS A 238 -3.63 -1.86 1.58
N LEU A 239 -4.92 -1.62 1.32
CA LEU A 239 -5.40 -0.41 0.66
C LEU A 239 -5.41 0.75 1.66
N THR A 240 -4.30 1.49 1.71
CA THR A 240 -4.17 2.72 2.50
C THR A 240 -4.19 3.95 1.59
N VAL A 241 -4.67 5.09 2.10
CA VAL A 241 -4.61 6.37 1.36
C VAL A 241 -3.17 6.71 0.99
N SER A 242 -2.21 6.43 1.86
CA SER A 242 -0.79 6.60 1.55
C SER A 242 -0.29 5.66 0.45
N GLY A 243 -0.77 4.41 0.41
CA GLY A 243 -0.49 3.47 -0.67
C GLY A 243 -1.14 3.86 -2.01
N ALA A 244 -2.22 4.64 -1.99
CA ALA A 244 -2.83 5.21 -3.20
C ALA A 244 -1.93 6.26 -3.87
N PHE A 245 -1.05 6.92 -3.11
CA PHE A 245 -0.13 7.95 -3.61
C PHE A 245 1.28 7.43 -3.94
N ASP A 246 1.48 6.11 -3.92
CA ASP A 246 2.73 5.42 -4.25
C ASP A 246 3.95 5.91 -3.46
N GLN A 247 4.35 5.18 -2.41
CA GLN A 247 5.50 5.60 -1.57
C GLN A 247 6.86 5.16 -2.11
N SER A 248 6.89 4.32 -3.14
CA SER A 248 8.13 3.75 -3.67
C SER A 248 8.93 4.69 -4.59
N SER A 249 10.24 4.44 -4.69
CA SER A 249 11.14 5.21 -5.56
C SER A 249 10.69 5.19 -7.02
N PHE A 250 10.79 6.32 -7.71
CA PHE A 250 10.28 6.50 -9.08
C PHE A 250 10.75 5.40 -10.06
N LEU A 251 12.03 5.01 -10.00
CA LEU A 251 12.63 4.01 -10.88
C LEU A 251 12.04 2.61 -10.68
N SER A 252 11.90 2.16 -9.43
CA SER A 252 11.27 0.86 -9.12
C SER A 252 9.76 0.88 -9.40
N ARG A 253 9.15 2.06 -9.26
CA ARG A 253 7.72 2.28 -9.45
C ARG A 253 7.28 2.13 -10.91
N GLY A 254 8.04 2.69 -11.84
CA GLY A 254 7.68 2.70 -13.26
C GLY A 254 7.50 1.29 -13.84
N GLN A 255 8.44 0.38 -13.52
CA GLN A 255 8.39 -0.99 -14.00
C GLN A 255 7.18 -1.76 -13.44
N ARG A 256 6.91 -1.61 -12.13
CA ARG A 256 5.74 -2.25 -11.49
C ARG A 256 4.43 -1.74 -12.07
N LYS A 257 4.31 -0.43 -12.24
CA LYS A 257 3.12 0.18 -12.86
C LYS A 257 2.91 -0.30 -14.29
N LEU A 258 3.98 -0.36 -15.09
CA LEU A 258 3.87 -0.83 -16.47
C LEU A 258 3.44 -2.29 -16.53
N ASN A 259 4.03 -3.14 -15.68
CA ASN A 259 3.67 -4.55 -15.63
C ASN A 259 2.21 -4.74 -15.22
N PHE A 260 1.77 -4.03 -14.18
CA PHE A 260 0.36 -4.05 -13.76
C PHE A 260 -0.57 -3.53 -14.86
N ALA A 261 -0.22 -2.39 -15.48
CA ALA A 261 -0.97 -1.82 -16.59
C ALA A 261 -1.16 -2.83 -17.71
N TYR A 262 -0.09 -3.54 -18.09
CA TYR A 262 -0.15 -4.58 -19.10
C TYR A 262 -1.11 -5.71 -18.70
N CYS A 263 -1.00 -6.21 -17.47
CA CYS A 263 -1.90 -7.25 -16.97
C CYS A 263 -3.38 -6.80 -16.90
N ALA A 264 -3.62 -5.54 -16.54
CA ALA A 264 -4.95 -4.96 -16.38
C ALA A 264 -5.57 -4.44 -17.68
N THR A 265 -4.80 -4.41 -18.77
CA THR A 265 -5.27 -4.01 -20.09
C THR A 265 -5.49 -5.23 -20.98
N THR A 266 -6.66 -5.32 -21.62
CA THR A 266 -6.96 -6.26 -22.69
C THR A 266 -7.15 -5.49 -23.99
N VAL A 267 -6.61 -6.01 -25.09
CA VAL A 267 -6.80 -5.44 -26.42
C VAL A 267 -7.41 -6.50 -27.32
N SER A 268 -8.49 -6.14 -27.99
CA SER A 268 -9.09 -6.90 -29.09
C SER A 268 -9.20 -5.98 -30.31
N TYR A 269 -9.32 -6.57 -31.48
CA TYR A 269 -9.46 -5.80 -32.71
C TYR A 269 -10.36 -6.49 -33.71
N THR A 270 -10.96 -5.69 -34.58
CA THR A 270 -11.71 -6.14 -35.75
C THR A 270 -11.20 -5.41 -36.98
N THR A 271 -11.30 -6.06 -38.14
CA THR A 271 -10.91 -5.47 -39.42
C THR A 271 -12.11 -5.42 -40.34
N SER A 272 -12.23 -4.32 -41.08
CA SER A 272 -13.29 -4.11 -42.07
C SER A 272 -12.69 -3.41 -43.29
N GLY A 273 -12.41 -4.19 -44.34
CA GLY A 273 -11.74 -3.68 -45.55
C GLY A 273 -10.37 -3.09 -45.23
N SER A 274 -10.21 -1.78 -45.46
CA SER A 274 -8.96 -1.05 -45.20
C SER A 274 -8.86 -0.46 -43.79
N GLU A 275 -9.80 -0.77 -42.89
CA GLU A 275 -9.84 -0.22 -41.54
C GLU A 275 -9.61 -1.29 -40.47
N VAL A 276 -8.94 -0.87 -39.40
CA VAL A 276 -8.78 -1.64 -38.17
C VAL A 276 -9.37 -0.87 -37.00
N THR A 277 -10.24 -1.54 -36.25
CA THR A 277 -10.82 -1.02 -35.01
C THR A 277 -10.17 -1.73 -33.85
N ALA A 278 -9.46 -0.97 -33.01
CA ALA A 278 -8.88 -1.46 -31.78
C ALA A 278 -9.82 -1.17 -30.61
N ARG A 279 -10.19 -2.19 -29.84
CA ARG A 279 -10.91 -2.08 -28.58
C ARG A 279 -9.95 -2.34 -27.43
N VAL A 280 -9.87 -1.36 -26.52
CA VAL A 280 -9.05 -1.44 -25.31
C VAL A 280 -9.97 -1.45 -24.12
N GLU A 281 -9.84 -2.48 -23.30
CA GLU A 281 -10.46 -2.61 -21.99
C GLU A 281 -9.36 -2.45 -20.94
N TYR A 282 -9.55 -1.53 -20.00
CA TYR A 282 -8.64 -1.31 -18.89
C TYR A 282 -9.37 -1.48 -17.56
N LYS A 283 -8.86 -2.38 -16.72
CA LYS A 283 -9.31 -2.58 -15.34
C LYS A 283 -8.60 -1.59 -14.42
N HIS A 284 -9.19 -0.42 -14.24
CA HIS A 284 -8.65 0.61 -13.38
C HIS A 284 -8.97 0.31 -11.91
N GLN A 285 -7.97 0.32 -11.04
CA GLN A 285 -8.20 0.05 -9.63
C GLN A 285 -8.66 1.29 -8.87
N ASN A 286 -9.71 1.16 -8.08
CA ASN A 286 -10.12 2.18 -7.13
C ASN A 286 -9.12 2.26 -5.96
N ALA A 287 -8.68 3.47 -5.66
CA ALA A 287 -7.62 3.72 -4.68
C ALA A 287 -8.18 4.25 -3.34
N MET A 288 -9.38 4.82 -3.35
CA MET A 288 -9.99 5.45 -2.17
C MET A 288 -10.87 4.45 -1.40
N PRO A 289 -10.51 4.09 -0.15
CA PRO A 289 -11.09 2.95 0.57
C PRO A 289 -12.57 3.14 0.97
N MET A 290 -13.03 4.38 1.20
CA MET A 290 -14.42 4.61 1.63
C MET A 290 -15.44 4.62 0.48
N VAL A 291 -14.97 4.73 -0.77
CA VAL A 291 -15.83 4.87 -1.96
C VAL A 291 -15.56 3.76 -2.99
N GLU A 292 -14.72 2.80 -2.66
CA GLU A 292 -14.30 1.71 -3.55
C GLU A 292 -15.49 0.89 -4.08
N LEU A 293 -16.51 0.67 -3.24
CA LEU A 293 -17.76 -0.04 -3.55
C LEU A 293 -18.69 0.76 -4.48
N ILE A 294 -18.55 2.08 -4.53
CA ILE A 294 -19.41 2.95 -5.35
C ILE A 294 -18.93 2.95 -6.79
N PHE A 295 -17.61 2.90 -7.00
CA PHE A 295 -16.99 3.12 -8.30
C PHE A 295 -16.52 1.84 -9.00
N GLY A 296 -16.64 0.67 -8.39
CA GLY A 296 -16.10 -0.56 -8.96
C GLY A 296 -16.63 -1.84 -8.35
N ASN A 297 -16.29 -2.94 -9.02
CA ASN A 297 -16.65 -4.29 -8.62
C ASN A 297 -15.43 -4.99 -8.03
N PHE A 298 -15.65 -5.84 -7.04
CA PHE A 298 -14.57 -6.65 -6.48
C PHE A 298 -14.15 -7.72 -7.48
N GLU A 299 -12.95 -7.57 -8.03
CA GLU A 299 -12.38 -8.47 -9.03
C GLU A 299 -10.92 -8.79 -8.66
N THR A 300 -10.38 -9.85 -9.24
CA THR A 300 -8.95 -10.17 -9.11
C THR A 300 -8.27 -9.95 -10.45
N VAL A 301 -7.43 -8.92 -10.53
CA VAL A 301 -6.68 -8.56 -11.75
C VAL A 301 -5.20 -8.77 -11.47
N ALA A 302 -4.52 -9.56 -12.30
CA ALA A 302 -3.10 -9.88 -12.09
C ALA A 302 -2.79 -10.50 -10.70
N GLY A 303 -3.72 -11.29 -10.14
CA GLY A 303 -3.58 -11.85 -8.79
C GLY A 303 -3.84 -10.85 -7.65
N ARG A 304 -4.26 -9.62 -7.96
CA ARG A 304 -4.64 -8.60 -6.98
C ARG A 304 -6.14 -8.49 -6.85
N ALA A 305 -6.66 -8.87 -5.68
CA ALA A 305 -8.05 -8.72 -5.31
C ALA A 305 -8.31 -7.29 -4.82
N ALA A 306 -9.10 -6.52 -5.57
CA ALA A 306 -9.45 -5.14 -5.24
C ALA A 306 -10.75 -4.73 -5.95
N PHE A 307 -11.20 -3.50 -5.72
CA PHE A 307 -12.30 -2.91 -6.49
C PHE A 307 -11.78 -2.30 -7.78
N TYR A 308 -12.33 -2.74 -8.91
CA TYR A 308 -11.93 -2.29 -10.23
C TYR A 308 -13.11 -1.64 -10.96
N SER A 309 -12.82 -0.54 -11.64
CA SER A 309 -13.68 0.08 -12.63
C SER A 309 -13.21 -0.35 -14.02
N THR A 310 -14.10 -0.89 -14.83
CA THR A 310 -13.77 -1.30 -16.21
C THR A 310 -14.01 -0.12 -17.14
N ILE A 311 -12.95 0.32 -17.83
CA ILE A 311 -13.01 1.42 -18.79
C ILE A 311 -12.75 0.85 -20.17
N GLU A 312 -13.71 1.03 -21.07
CA GLU A 312 -13.62 0.55 -22.45
C GLU A 312 -13.58 1.73 -23.42
N ARG A 313 -12.68 1.64 -24.40
CA ARG A 313 -12.53 2.62 -25.48
C ARG A 313 -12.23 1.90 -26.79
N GLU A 314 -12.75 2.47 -27.87
CA GLU A 314 -12.51 1.97 -29.22
C GLU A 314 -11.91 3.08 -30.09
N PHE A 315 -11.04 2.69 -31.02
CA PHE A 315 -10.47 3.59 -32.00
C PHE A 315 -10.31 2.89 -33.34
N THR A 316 -10.89 3.48 -34.38
CA THR A 316 -10.81 3.00 -35.76
C THR A 316 -9.81 3.84 -36.54
N THR A 317 -8.95 3.16 -37.30
CA THR A 317 -7.98 3.81 -38.19
C THR A 317 -7.76 3.00 -39.44
N THR A 318 -7.17 3.61 -40.46
CA THR A 318 -6.84 2.93 -41.71
C THR A 318 -5.58 2.09 -41.55
N LEU A 319 -5.59 0.90 -42.14
CA LEU A 319 -4.43 0.03 -42.22
C LEU A 319 -3.33 0.70 -43.06
N GLN A 320 -2.09 0.48 -42.65
CA GLN A 320 -0.96 0.83 -43.49
C GLN A 320 -1.00 -0.04 -44.76
N ILE A 321 -0.60 0.52 -45.90
CA ILE A 321 -0.47 -0.22 -47.15
C ILE A 321 0.39 -1.47 -46.89
N PRO A 322 -0.06 -2.68 -47.27
CA PRO A 322 0.66 -3.91 -47.00
C PRO A 322 2.10 -3.80 -47.51
N PRO A 323 3.09 -4.32 -46.75
CA PRO A 323 4.46 -4.36 -47.21
C PRO A 323 4.56 -5.15 -48.53
N LEU A 324 5.41 -4.70 -49.45
CA LEU A 324 5.71 -5.44 -50.67
C LEU A 324 6.27 -6.82 -50.29
N THR A 325 5.70 -7.88 -50.85
CA THR A 325 6.05 -9.29 -50.57
C THR A 325 7.54 -9.62 -50.78
N ASN A 326 8.26 -8.79 -51.55
CA ASN A 326 9.66 -9.02 -51.92
C ASN A 326 10.66 -8.05 -51.26
N SER A 327 10.22 -7.18 -50.34
CA SER A 327 11.14 -6.29 -49.63
C SER A 327 11.69 -7.00 -48.38
N PRO A 328 13.01 -7.16 -48.22
CA PRO A 328 13.56 -7.58 -46.94
C PRO A 328 13.09 -6.60 -45.87
N GLY A 329 12.56 -7.14 -44.76
CA GLY A 329 12.20 -6.33 -43.60
C GLY A 329 13.46 -5.74 -42.98
N TRP A 330 13.43 -4.45 -42.67
CA TRP A 330 14.51 -3.77 -41.95
C TRP A 330 14.63 -4.26 -40.50
#